data_AF-A0A660VZX8-F1
#
_entry.id   AF-A0A660VZX8-F1
#
_cell.length_a   1.000
_cell.length_b   1.000
_cell.length_c   1.000
_cell.angle_alpha   90.00
_cell.angle_beta   90.00
_cell.angle_gamma   90.00
#
_symmetry.space_group_name_H-M   'P 1'
#
loop_
_entity.id
_entity.type
_entity.pdbx_description
1 polymer ?
#
loop_
_entity_poly.entity_id
_entity_poly.type
_entity_poly.pdbx_seq_one_letter_code
_entity_poly.pdbx_strand_id
1 'polypeptide(L)'
;MKVLKAPHGDAMLISLSGEFDSFVTNPFSDEIQSVLDQGVNKIVLNMDQVGFVNSTGMGAMIRARNLCKEAGGDLVVSAPSTEVRDAMESLGLDRLFSIHAEDSEAIASFGQSAVVELTSESTVMITPPGQTRPIVGHLRKLDSDTLECRVPSTSPELVHGREMKLKFRLPLYRKEFFELKARIERSGSDGDQAFVSLRLTEVSDVDRADIQRFVDDMNDLRKEIEGAG
;
A
#
# COMPACT_ATOMS: atom_id res chain seq x y z
N MET A 1 -21.13 12.13 16.92
CA MET A 1 -20.79 11.47 15.64
C MET A 1 -21.48 10.11 15.57
N LYS A 2 -22.09 9.75 14.43
CA LYS A 2 -22.54 8.37 14.20
C LYS A 2 -21.50 7.64 13.35
N VAL A 3 -21.33 6.36 13.64
CA VAL A 3 -20.41 5.47 12.93
C VAL A 3 -21.21 4.31 12.38
N LEU A 4 -21.13 4.07 11.08
CA LEU A 4 -21.71 2.89 10.43
C LEU A 4 -20.58 2.04 9.87
N LYS A 5 -20.69 0.73 10.01
CA LYS A 5 -19.72 -0.25 9.53
C LYS A 5 -20.36 -1.18 8.52
N ALA A 6 -19.71 -1.35 7.37
CA ALA A 6 -20.11 -2.30 6.35
C ALA A 6 -18.88 -3.09 5.87
N PRO A 7 -18.87 -4.44 6.00
CA PRO A 7 -17.79 -5.24 5.45
C PRO A 7 -17.89 -5.27 3.91
N HIS A 8 -16.76 -5.09 3.24
CA HIS A 8 -16.64 -5.13 1.78
C HIS A 8 -15.41 -5.95 1.38
N GLY A 9 -15.62 -7.25 1.13
CA GLY A 9 -14.52 -8.15 0.79
C GLY A 9 -13.54 -8.31 1.95
N ASP A 10 -12.28 -7.92 1.73
CA ASP A 10 -11.22 -7.90 2.75
C ASP A 10 -11.03 -6.51 3.40
N ALA A 11 -11.90 -5.54 3.09
CA ALA A 11 -11.90 -4.21 3.68
C ALA A 11 -13.15 -3.93 4.54
N MET A 12 -13.03 -2.98 5.45
CA MET A 12 -14.14 -2.43 6.23
C MET A 12 -14.43 -1.00 5.77
N LEU A 13 -15.67 -0.71 5.37
CA LEU A 13 -16.15 0.65 5.15
C LEU A 13 -16.71 1.20 6.46
N ILE A 14 -16.14 2.31 6.92
CA ILE A 14 -16.55 3.04 8.11
C ILE A 14 -17.08 4.41 7.65
N SER A 15 -18.39 4.61 7.74
CA SER A 15 -19.02 5.90 7.42
C SER A 15 -19.20 6.73 8.67
N LEU A 16 -18.61 7.93 8.67
CA LEU A 16 -18.75 8.90 9.73
C LEU A 16 -19.81 9.95 9.38
N SER A 17 -20.57 10.39 10.39
CA SER A 17 -21.50 11.52 10.22
C SER A 17 -21.53 12.44 11.43
N GLY A 18 -21.62 13.75 11.16
CA GLY A 18 -21.60 14.83 12.14
C GLY A 18 -20.24 15.54 12.19
N GLU A 19 -19.80 15.89 13.40
CA GLU A 19 -18.54 16.60 13.63
C GLU A 19 -17.48 15.64 14.16
N PHE A 20 -16.26 15.72 13.57
CA PHE A 20 -15.10 14.94 13.99
C PHE A 20 -14.16 15.81 14.84
N ASP A 21 -14.48 15.89 16.13
CA ASP A 21 -13.76 16.69 17.11
C ASP A 21 -13.19 15.86 18.27
N SER A 22 -12.69 16.55 19.29
CA SER A 22 -12.06 15.95 20.47
C SER A 22 -12.99 15.07 21.30
N PHE A 23 -14.32 15.19 21.17
CA PHE A 23 -15.28 14.36 21.93
C PHE A 23 -15.47 12.98 21.33
N VAL A 24 -15.12 12.79 20.05
CA VAL A 24 -15.42 11.57 19.31
C VAL A 24 -14.17 10.77 18.92
N THR A 25 -12.98 11.26 19.26
CA THR A 25 -11.71 10.59 18.95
C THR A 25 -11.50 9.27 19.69
N ASN A 26 -11.93 9.16 20.95
CA ASN A 26 -11.81 7.93 21.71
C ASN A 26 -12.75 6.84 21.15
N PRO A 27 -14.06 7.10 20.98
CA PRO A 27 -14.97 6.15 20.32
C PRO A 27 -14.50 5.73 18.92
N PHE A 28 -13.94 6.66 18.14
CA PHE A 28 -13.37 6.34 16.83
C PHE A 28 -12.17 5.39 16.93
N SER A 29 -11.24 5.67 17.85
CA SER A 29 -10.04 4.83 18.03
C SER A 29 -10.41 3.42 18.50
N ASP A 30 -11.39 3.31 19.41
CA ASP A 30 -11.92 2.02 19.89
C ASP A 30 -12.55 1.23 18.74
N GLU A 31 -13.25 1.91 17.83
CA GLU A 31 -13.87 1.29 16.67
C GLU A 31 -12.84 0.77 15.66
N ILE A 32 -11.80 1.57 15.39
CA ILE A 32 -10.68 1.14 14.54
C ILE A 32 -9.99 -0.09 15.15
N GLN A 33 -9.70 -0.06 16.45
CA GLN A 33 -9.09 -1.19 17.14
C GLN A 33 -9.98 -2.43 17.07
N SER A 34 -11.30 -2.28 17.26
CA SER A 34 -12.25 -3.39 17.15
C SER A 34 -12.26 -4.04 15.77
N VAL A 35 -12.11 -3.26 14.70
CA VAL A 35 -12.01 -3.78 13.32
C VAL A 35 -10.68 -4.52 13.11
N LEU A 36 -9.58 -3.97 13.62
CA LEU A 36 -8.26 -4.61 13.56
C LEU A 36 -8.21 -5.93 14.35
N ASP A 37 -8.85 -5.97 15.52
CA ASP A 37 -8.95 -7.18 16.36
C ASP A 37 -9.74 -8.30 15.68
N GLN A 38 -10.61 -7.95 14.70
CA GLN A 38 -11.30 -8.92 13.84
C GLN A 38 -10.44 -9.43 12.68
N GLY A 39 -9.18 -8.97 12.57
CA GLY A 39 -8.25 -9.32 11.51
C GLY A 39 -8.43 -8.53 10.22
N VAL A 40 -9.27 -7.48 10.22
CA VAL A 40 -9.47 -6.61 9.05
C VAL A 40 -8.55 -5.40 9.17
N ASN A 41 -7.55 -5.32 8.29
CA ASN A 41 -6.51 -4.29 8.32
C ASN A 41 -6.64 -3.23 7.21
N LYS A 42 -7.64 -3.37 6.32
CA LYS A 42 -7.97 -2.42 5.26
C LYS A 42 -9.23 -1.66 5.64
N ILE A 43 -9.13 -0.35 5.83
CA ILE A 43 -10.24 0.49 6.29
C ILE A 43 -10.49 1.64 5.31
N VAL A 44 -11.69 1.72 4.74
CA VAL A 44 -12.17 2.92 4.03
C VAL A 44 -12.92 3.79 5.02
N LEU A 45 -12.51 5.04 5.15
CA LEU A 45 -13.19 6.04 5.96
C LEU A 45 -14.01 6.98 5.06
N ASN A 46 -15.33 6.77 5.02
CA ASN A 46 -16.24 7.65 4.30
C ASN A 46 -16.55 8.88 5.16
N MET A 47 -16.29 10.05 4.58
CA MET A 47 -16.41 11.35 5.24
C MET A 47 -17.42 12.30 4.58
N ASP A 48 -18.35 11.77 3.78
CA ASP A 48 -19.34 12.57 3.01
C ASP A 48 -20.27 13.36 3.95
N GLN A 49 -20.62 12.74 5.07
CA GLN A 49 -21.51 13.32 6.08
C GLN A 49 -20.76 13.97 7.25
N VAL A 50 -19.44 14.21 7.10
CA VAL A 50 -18.63 14.92 8.09
C VAL A 50 -18.55 16.38 7.71
N GLY A 51 -19.18 17.25 8.50
CA GLY A 51 -19.22 18.69 8.21
C GLY A 51 -18.03 19.48 8.77
N PHE A 52 -17.27 18.89 9.70
CA PHE A 52 -16.17 19.57 10.38
C PHE A 52 -15.18 18.56 10.95
N VAL A 53 -13.90 18.88 10.87
CA VAL A 53 -12.81 18.15 11.53
C VAL A 53 -11.84 19.13 12.19
N ASN A 54 -11.46 18.88 13.44
CA ASN A 54 -10.44 19.68 14.14
C ASN A 54 -9.09 18.97 14.20
N SER A 55 -8.06 19.64 14.75
CA SER A 55 -6.71 19.08 14.89
C SER A 55 -6.66 17.76 15.67
N THR A 56 -7.57 17.55 16.63
CA THR A 56 -7.63 16.31 17.40
C THR A 56 -8.23 15.18 16.57
N GLY A 57 -9.29 15.45 15.81
CA GLY A 57 -9.87 14.50 14.85
C GLY A 57 -8.86 14.08 13.78
N MET A 58 -8.13 15.04 13.21
CA MET A 58 -7.03 14.77 12.28
C MET A 58 -5.94 13.88 12.90
N GLY A 59 -5.52 14.19 14.13
CA GLY A 59 -4.55 13.36 14.86
C GLY A 59 -5.09 11.95 15.14
N ALA A 60 -6.39 11.78 15.33
CA ALA A 60 -7.02 10.47 15.45
C ALA A 60 -6.98 9.68 14.13
N MET A 61 -7.25 10.35 12.99
CA MET A 61 -7.12 9.72 11.66
C MET A 61 -5.69 9.24 11.40
N ILE A 62 -4.69 10.06 11.70
CA ILE A 62 -3.28 9.69 11.50
C ILE A 62 -2.91 8.47 12.35
N ARG A 63 -3.33 8.44 13.62
CA ARG A 63 -3.12 7.28 14.51
C ARG A 63 -3.83 6.03 13.98
N ALA A 64 -5.08 6.15 13.55
CA ALA A 64 -5.83 5.03 12.99
C ALA A 64 -5.16 4.44 11.73
N ARG A 65 -4.66 5.30 10.85
CA ARG A 65 -3.88 4.86 9.68
C ARG A 65 -2.62 4.11 10.08
N ASN A 66 -1.86 4.64 11.04
CA ASN A 66 -0.64 3.98 11.51
C ASN A 66 -0.94 2.58 12.09
N LEU A 67 -2.02 2.43 12.87
CA LEU A 67 -2.45 1.12 13.38
C LEU A 67 -2.81 0.15 12.24
N CYS A 68 -3.48 0.62 11.19
CA CYS A 68 -3.78 -0.21 10.01
C CYS A 68 -2.50 -0.62 9.27
N LYS A 69 -1.53 0.30 9.13
CA LYS A 69 -0.22 0.03 8.53
C LYS A 69 0.59 -0.99 9.33
N GLU A 70 0.62 -0.86 10.66
CA GLU A 70 1.28 -1.83 11.56
C GLU A 70 0.65 -3.22 11.46
N ALA A 71 -0.66 -3.30 11.20
CA ALA A 71 -1.38 -4.54 10.93
C ALA A 71 -1.22 -5.06 9.49
N GLY A 72 -0.40 -4.42 8.64
CA GLY A 72 -0.13 -4.84 7.26
C GLY A 72 -1.20 -4.46 6.23
N GLY A 73 -2.03 -3.46 6.54
CA GLY A 73 -3.00 -2.88 5.62
C GLY A 73 -2.84 -1.36 5.49
N ASP A 74 -3.93 -0.63 5.30
CA ASP A 74 -3.93 0.84 5.23
C ASP A 74 -5.31 1.40 5.57
N LEU A 75 -5.36 2.70 5.88
CA LEU A 75 -6.59 3.47 5.98
C LEU A 75 -6.63 4.50 4.87
N VAL A 76 -7.66 4.44 4.04
CA VAL A 76 -7.92 5.38 2.93
C VAL A 76 -9.17 6.19 3.21
N VAL A 77 -9.28 7.37 2.61
CA VAL A 77 -10.44 8.26 2.79
C VAL A 77 -11.28 8.27 1.52
N SER A 78 -12.60 8.16 1.65
CA SER A 78 -13.54 8.28 0.56
C SER A 78 -14.53 9.42 0.79
N ALA A 79 -14.91 10.07 -0.30
CA ALA A 79 -15.94 11.10 -0.35
C ALA A 79 -15.81 12.17 0.75
N PRO A 80 -14.63 12.77 1.03
CA PRO A 80 -14.59 13.85 2.01
C PRO A 80 -15.43 15.03 1.52
N SER A 81 -16.20 15.62 2.42
CA SER A 81 -16.84 16.92 2.18
C SER A 81 -15.80 17.98 1.82
N THR A 82 -16.22 19.05 1.15
CA THR A 82 -15.32 20.15 0.75
C THR A 82 -14.56 20.70 1.96
N GLU A 83 -15.24 20.97 3.07
CA GLU A 83 -14.63 21.46 4.30
C GLU A 83 -13.57 20.50 4.87
N VAL A 84 -13.82 19.20 4.83
CA VAL A 84 -12.86 18.19 5.31
C VAL A 84 -11.66 18.10 4.36
N ARG A 85 -11.90 18.12 3.05
CA ARG A 85 -10.85 18.09 2.03
C ARG A 85 -9.92 19.30 2.17
N ASP A 86 -10.47 20.51 2.25
CA ASP A 86 -9.68 21.74 2.41
C ASP A 86 -8.86 21.71 3.70
N ALA A 87 -9.43 21.18 4.79
CA ALA A 87 -8.71 21.00 6.05
C ALA A 87 -7.55 19.99 5.91
N MET A 88 -7.75 18.87 5.22
CA MET A 88 -6.69 17.88 4.94
C MET A 88 -5.56 18.47 4.10
N GLU A 89 -5.89 19.17 3.01
CA GLU A 89 -4.92 19.79 2.12
C GLU A 89 -4.13 20.90 2.83
N SER A 90 -4.79 21.74 3.63
CA SER A 90 -4.12 22.81 4.39
C SER A 90 -3.06 22.30 5.38
N LEU A 91 -3.22 21.04 5.83
CA LEU A 91 -2.32 20.36 6.76
C LEU A 91 -1.35 19.39 6.05
N GLY A 92 -1.41 19.29 4.72
CA GLY A 92 -0.60 18.37 3.92
C GLY A 92 -0.92 16.88 4.14
N LEU A 93 -2.13 16.56 4.62
CA LEU A 93 -2.55 15.19 4.88
C LEU A 93 -2.96 14.44 3.61
N ASP A 94 -3.19 15.15 2.51
CA ASP A 94 -3.34 14.60 1.15
C ASP A 94 -2.10 13.80 0.70
N ARG A 95 -0.94 14.06 1.30
CA ARG A 95 0.29 13.26 1.12
C ARG A 95 0.35 12.02 2.00
N LEU A 96 -0.41 11.99 3.09
CA LEU A 96 -0.42 10.89 4.04
C LEU A 96 -1.58 9.91 3.80
N PHE A 97 -2.70 10.38 3.25
CA PHE A 97 -3.86 9.56 2.97
C PHE A 97 -4.10 9.44 1.48
N SER A 98 -4.44 8.24 1.01
CA SER A 98 -5.09 8.08 -0.29
C SER A 98 -6.54 8.57 -0.17
N ILE A 99 -6.85 9.66 -0.88
CA ILE A 99 -8.17 10.29 -0.86
C ILE A 99 -8.87 10.01 -2.19
N HIS A 100 -10.08 9.47 -2.13
CA HIS A 100 -10.88 9.08 -3.29
C HIS A 100 -12.23 9.80 -3.30
N ALA A 101 -12.82 9.95 -4.49
CA ALA A 101 -14.12 10.61 -4.64
C ALA A 101 -15.27 9.72 -4.17
N GLU A 102 -15.14 8.40 -4.36
CA GLU A 102 -16.18 7.42 -4.05
C GLU A 102 -15.66 6.24 -3.22
N ASP A 103 -16.55 5.57 -2.48
CA ASP A 103 -16.24 4.37 -1.71
C ASP A 103 -15.72 3.23 -2.62
N SER A 104 -16.28 3.11 -3.82
CA SER A 104 -15.93 2.09 -4.81
C SER A 104 -14.45 2.20 -5.23
N GLU A 105 -13.99 3.41 -5.51
CA GLU A 105 -12.60 3.73 -5.86
C GLU A 105 -11.64 3.46 -4.69
N ALA A 106 -12.04 3.86 -3.47
CA ALA A 106 -11.27 3.64 -2.27
C ALA A 106 -11.12 2.14 -1.93
N ILE A 107 -12.18 1.36 -2.10
CA ILE A 107 -12.11 -0.10 -1.91
C ILE A 107 -11.18 -0.71 -2.96
N ALA A 108 -11.27 -0.26 -4.21
CA ALA A 108 -10.41 -0.75 -5.29
C ALA A 108 -8.93 -0.39 -5.11
N SER A 109 -8.62 0.69 -4.40
CA SER A 109 -7.23 1.16 -4.21
C SER A 109 -6.41 0.26 -3.28
N PHE A 110 -7.03 -0.52 -2.40
CA PHE A 110 -6.32 -1.54 -1.62
C PHE A 110 -5.75 -2.70 -2.45
N GLY A 111 -6.21 -2.85 -3.71
CA GLY A 111 -5.62 -3.74 -4.70
C GLY A 111 -4.60 -3.04 -5.61
N GLN A 112 -4.41 -1.74 -5.43
CA GLN A 112 -3.53 -0.87 -6.21
C GLN A 112 -2.61 -0.11 -5.24
N SER A 113 -1.79 -0.81 -4.45
CA SER A 113 -0.66 -0.16 -3.78
C SER A 113 0.21 0.48 -4.86
N ALA A 114 0.23 1.82 -4.92
CA ALA A 114 1.20 2.68 -5.59
C ALA A 114 2.22 1.93 -6.48
N VAL A 115 1.74 1.40 -7.61
CA VAL A 115 2.53 0.47 -8.43
C VAL A 115 3.45 1.30 -9.30
N VAL A 116 4.75 1.32 -9.01
CA VAL A 116 5.72 1.92 -9.93
C VAL A 116 5.99 0.94 -11.06
N GLU A 117 5.58 1.27 -12.28
CA GLU A 117 6.03 0.54 -13.47
C GLU A 117 7.48 0.91 -13.80
N LEU A 118 8.39 -0.03 -13.60
CA LEU A 118 9.81 0.16 -13.86
C LEU A 118 10.12 -0.17 -15.33
N THR A 119 10.78 0.77 -16.02
CA THR A 119 11.41 0.50 -17.31
C THR A 119 12.61 -0.44 -17.10
N SER A 120 12.93 -1.25 -18.11
CA SER A 120 13.60 -2.57 -18.09
C SER A 120 14.99 -2.72 -17.43
N GLU A 121 15.51 -1.74 -16.69
CA GLU A 121 16.87 -1.74 -16.14
C GLU A 121 17.00 -2.24 -14.69
N SER A 122 15.88 -2.47 -14.00
CA SER A 122 15.91 -2.90 -12.61
C SER A 122 16.00 -4.43 -12.52
N THR A 123 17.21 -4.96 -12.31
CA THR A 123 17.45 -6.40 -12.18
C THR A 123 17.04 -6.91 -10.79
N VAL A 124 16.36 -8.06 -10.76
CA VAL A 124 16.07 -8.83 -9.55
C VAL A 124 16.65 -10.23 -9.66
N MET A 125 17.27 -10.69 -8.59
CA MET A 125 17.75 -12.06 -8.42
C MET A 125 16.84 -12.78 -7.43
N ILE A 126 16.26 -13.89 -7.86
CA ILE A 126 15.37 -14.73 -7.06
C ILE A 126 16.10 -16.04 -6.78
N THR A 127 16.42 -16.33 -5.52
CA THR A 127 17.11 -17.56 -5.14
C THR A 127 16.14 -18.50 -4.43
N PRO A 128 15.80 -19.64 -5.03
CA PRO A 128 14.97 -20.65 -4.38
C PRO A 128 15.64 -21.25 -3.15
N PRO A 129 14.85 -21.73 -2.18
CA PRO A 129 15.40 -22.34 -0.97
C PRO A 129 16.13 -23.62 -1.34
N GLY A 130 17.35 -23.79 -0.82
CA GLY A 130 18.21 -24.92 -1.12
C GLY A 130 18.99 -24.81 -2.44
N GLN A 131 18.84 -23.71 -3.18
CA GLN A 131 19.63 -23.44 -4.39
C GLN A 131 20.67 -22.33 -4.16
N THR A 132 21.78 -22.42 -4.89
CA THR A 132 22.85 -21.42 -4.90
C THR A 132 22.83 -20.50 -6.12
N ARG A 133 22.14 -20.90 -7.20
CA ARG A 133 22.05 -20.11 -8.43
C ARG A 133 20.75 -19.29 -8.42
N PRO A 134 20.82 -17.96 -8.51
CA PRO A 134 19.62 -17.14 -8.62
C PRO A 134 19.03 -17.23 -10.03
N ILE A 135 17.70 -17.19 -10.10
CA ILE A 135 16.95 -16.86 -11.30
C ILE A 135 17.05 -15.34 -11.47
N VAL A 136 17.61 -14.89 -12.58
CA VAL A 136 17.75 -13.47 -12.89
C VAL A 136 16.55 -13.01 -13.69
N GLY A 137 15.91 -11.94 -13.24
CA GLY A 137 14.76 -11.33 -13.87
C GLY A 137 14.81 -9.81 -13.86
N HIS A 138 13.75 -9.22 -14.37
CA HIS A 138 13.56 -7.77 -14.44
C HIS A 138 12.32 -7.38 -13.65
N LEU A 139 12.50 -6.45 -12.72
CA LEU A 139 11.42 -5.78 -12.01
C LEU A 139 10.52 -5.06 -13.00
N ARG A 140 9.22 -5.26 -12.84
CA ARG A 140 8.18 -4.58 -13.61
C ARG A 140 7.37 -3.66 -12.73
N LYS A 141 7.03 -4.15 -11.53
CA LYS A 141 6.20 -3.43 -10.57
C LYS A 141 6.79 -3.59 -9.18
N LEU A 142 6.75 -2.52 -8.41
CA LEU A 142 7.11 -2.52 -7.01
C LEU A 142 6.13 -1.64 -6.25
N ASP A 143 5.66 -2.17 -5.13
CA ASP A 143 4.97 -1.42 -4.10
C ASP A 143 5.61 -1.69 -2.72
N SER A 144 4.97 -1.24 -1.63
CA SER A 144 5.47 -1.39 -0.26
C SER A 144 5.61 -2.84 0.23
N ASP A 145 4.84 -3.76 -0.35
CA ASP A 145 4.63 -5.11 0.15
C ASP A 145 4.72 -6.18 -0.94
N THR A 146 4.66 -5.79 -2.21
CA THR A 146 4.68 -6.69 -3.34
C THR A 146 5.63 -6.23 -4.44
N LEU A 147 6.11 -7.22 -5.17
CA LEU A 147 7.07 -7.08 -6.25
C LEU A 147 6.61 -7.96 -7.40
N GLU A 148 6.47 -7.38 -8.59
CA GLU A 148 6.24 -8.12 -9.83
C GLU A 148 7.48 -8.06 -10.71
N CYS A 149 7.88 -9.21 -11.23
CA CYS A 149 9.02 -9.32 -12.13
C CYS A 149 8.77 -10.30 -13.27
N ARG A 150 9.55 -10.13 -14.33
CA ARG A 150 9.64 -11.10 -15.42
C ARG A 150 10.93 -11.90 -15.31
N VAL A 151 10.80 -13.20 -15.48
CA VAL A 151 11.89 -14.19 -15.41
C VAL A 151 11.81 -15.12 -16.62
N PRO A 152 12.87 -15.86 -16.96
CA PRO A 152 12.80 -16.88 -18.01
C PRO A 152 11.74 -17.94 -17.70
N SER A 153 10.94 -18.32 -18.70
CA SER A 153 9.83 -19.29 -18.59
C SER A 153 10.25 -20.68 -18.07
N THR A 154 11.52 -21.06 -18.21
CA THR A 154 12.09 -22.32 -17.70
C THR A 154 12.45 -22.24 -16.22
N SER A 155 11.48 -21.94 -15.37
CA SER A 155 11.68 -21.76 -13.92
C SER A 155 10.65 -22.55 -13.10
N PRO A 156 10.74 -23.90 -13.07
CA PRO A 156 9.77 -24.76 -12.37
C PRO A 156 9.72 -24.54 -10.86
N GLU A 157 10.74 -23.88 -10.29
CA GLU A 157 10.86 -23.55 -8.88
C GLU A 157 9.83 -22.51 -8.39
N LEU A 158 9.20 -21.78 -9.32
CA LEU A 158 8.32 -20.64 -9.07
C LEU A 158 6.88 -21.07 -8.72
N VAL A 159 6.75 -21.77 -7.60
CA VAL A 159 5.49 -22.33 -7.12
C VAL A 159 4.83 -21.37 -6.11
N HIS A 160 3.52 -21.19 -6.22
CA HIS A 160 2.72 -20.40 -5.26
C HIS A 160 2.98 -20.83 -3.81
N GLY A 161 3.07 -19.85 -2.91
CA GLY A 161 3.27 -20.05 -1.48
C GLY A 161 4.72 -20.30 -1.06
N ARG A 162 5.64 -20.50 -2.00
CA ARG A 162 7.04 -20.79 -1.70
C ARG A 162 7.80 -19.50 -1.37
N GLU A 163 8.59 -19.55 -0.30
CA GLU A 163 9.47 -18.45 0.11
C GLU A 163 10.77 -18.48 -0.70
N MET A 164 11.21 -17.30 -1.12
CA MET A 164 12.37 -17.05 -1.97
C MET A 164 13.25 -15.97 -1.33
N LYS A 165 14.57 -16.08 -1.49
CA LYS A 165 15.46 -14.96 -1.19
C LYS A 165 15.49 -14.04 -2.40
N LEU A 166 15.16 -12.76 -2.20
CA LEU A 166 15.24 -11.73 -3.21
C LEU A 166 16.48 -10.87 -3.00
N LYS A 167 17.13 -10.54 -4.11
CA LYS A 167 18.18 -9.53 -4.16
C LYS A 167 18.00 -8.63 -5.37
N PHE A 168 17.71 -7.36 -5.14
CA PHE A 168 17.46 -6.40 -6.23
C PHE A 168 18.04 -5.02 -5.90
N ARG A 169 18.10 -4.17 -6.92
CA ARG A 169 18.57 -2.79 -6.80
C ARG A 169 17.53 -1.87 -7.39
N LEU A 170 17.25 -0.78 -6.69
CA LEU A 170 16.44 0.33 -7.20
C LEU A 170 17.43 1.41 -7.67
N PRO A 171 17.52 1.66 -8.99
CA PRO A 171 18.31 2.76 -9.52
C PRO A 171 17.86 4.08 -8.87
N LEU A 172 18.77 5.04 -8.77
CA LEU A 172 18.52 6.40 -8.24
C LEU A 172 18.32 6.51 -6.72
N TYR A 173 17.98 5.43 -6.02
CA TYR A 173 17.73 5.48 -4.56
C TYR A 173 18.98 5.19 -3.72
N ARG A 174 19.57 3.99 -3.85
CA ARG A 174 20.81 3.61 -3.13
C ARG A 174 21.72 2.73 -3.97
N LYS A 175 23.02 2.73 -3.67
CA LYS A 175 24.02 1.88 -4.36
C LYS A 175 23.95 0.42 -3.92
N GLU A 176 23.39 0.16 -2.75
CA GLU A 176 23.35 -1.15 -2.11
C GLU A 176 22.15 -1.97 -2.58
N PHE A 177 22.28 -3.29 -2.52
CA PHE A 177 21.18 -4.19 -2.83
C PHE A 177 20.19 -4.24 -1.66
N PHE A 178 18.92 -4.41 -1.99
CA PHE A 178 17.94 -4.95 -1.06
C PHE A 178 18.14 -6.46 -0.99
N GLU A 179 18.26 -7.02 0.21
CA GLU A 179 18.31 -8.47 0.46
C GLU A 179 17.24 -8.84 1.47
N LEU A 180 16.17 -9.46 0.98
CA LEU A 180 14.99 -9.78 1.79
C LEU A 180 14.40 -11.12 1.37
N LYS A 181 13.41 -11.60 2.11
CA LYS A 181 12.60 -12.75 1.69
C LYS A 181 11.25 -12.32 1.15
N ALA A 182 10.75 -13.11 0.21
CA ALA A 182 9.42 -12.91 -0.34
C ALA A 182 8.74 -14.25 -0.65
N ARG A 183 7.42 -14.27 -0.57
CA ARG A 183 6.58 -15.41 -0.89
C ARG A 183 5.94 -15.23 -2.25
N ILE A 184 6.02 -16.24 -3.11
CA ILE A 184 5.32 -16.21 -4.40
C ILE A 184 3.81 -16.20 -4.16
N GLU A 185 3.11 -15.20 -4.68
CA GLU A 185 1.64 -15.12 -4.66
C GLU A 185 1.04 -15.63 -5.97
N ARG A 186 1.67 -15.31 -7.09
CA ARG A 186 1.20 -15.72 -8.40
C ARG A 186 2.37 -15.87 -9.35
N SER A 187 2.32 -16.91 -10.18
CA SER A 187 3.20 -17.06 -11.33
C SER A 187 2.38 -17.45 -12.56
N GLY A 188 2.85 -17.07 -13.74
CA GLY A 188 2.26 -17.48 -15.01
C GLY A 188 3.24 -17.29 -16.15
N SER A 189 2.87 -17.77 -17.33
CA SER A 189 3.69 -17.69 -18.53
C SER A 189 3.06 -16.75 -19.54
N ASP A 190 3.89 -15.93 -20.18
CA ASP A 190 3.56 -15.01 -21.27
C ASP A 190 4.63 -15.18 -22.36
N GLY A 191 4.37 -16.11 -23.30
CA GLY A 191 5.35 -16.53 -24.30
C GLY A 191 6.61 -17.13 -23.67
N ASP A 192 7.77 -16.60 -24.06
CA ASP A 192 9.09 -17.06 -23.57
C ASP A 192 9.45 -16.55 -22.16
N GLN A 193 8.62 -15.67 -21.59
CA GLN A 193 8.84 -15.11 -20.25
C GLN A 193 7.76 -15.60 -19.28
N ALA A 194 8.14 -15.79 -18.02
CA ALA A 194 7.20 -15.96 -16.93
C ALA A 194 7.06 -14.64 -16.16
N PHE A 195 5.85 -14.32 -15.72
CA PHE A 195 5.62 -13.27 -14.74
C PHE A 195 5.49 -13.90 -13.35
N VAL A 196 6.03 -13.22 -12.35
CA VAL A 196 5.97 -13.65 -10.95
C VAL A 196 5.64 -12.43 -10.10
N SER A 197 4.61 -12.56 -9.27
CA SER A 197 4.28 -11.65 -8.19
C SER A 197 4.69 -12.28 -6.87
N LEU A 198 5.46 -11.54 -6.07
CA LEU A 198 5.95 -11.95 -4.77
C LEU A 198 5.57 -10.93 -3.70
N ARG A 199 5.10 -11.40 -2.54
CA ARG A 199 4.90 -10.58 -1.34
C ARG A 199 6.16 -10.57 -0.48
N LEU A 200 6.67 -9.40 -0.13
CA LEU A 200 7.81 -9.23 0.75
C LEU A 200 7.43 -9.67 2.18
N THR A 201 8.21 -10.58 2.79
CA THR A 201 7.87 -11.18 4.10
C THR A 201 8.85 -10.82 5.21
N GLU A 202 10.15 -10.78 4.92
CA GLU A 202 11.19 -10.42 5.90
C GLU A 202 11.93 -9.19 5.41
N VAL A 203 11.36 -8.01 5.68
CA VAL A 203 11.90 -6.70 5.31
C VAL A 203 12.25 -5.93 6.58
N SER A 204 13.47 -5.41 6.67
CA SER A 204 13.84 -4.54 7.79
C SER A 204 13.05 -3.23 7.75
N ASP A 205 12.81 -2.58 8.89
CA ASP A 205 12.09 -1.30 8.93
C ASP A 205 12.77 -0.23 8.05
N VAL A 206 14.10 -0.26 8.01
CA VAL A 206 14.92 0.62 7.16
C VAL A 206 14.67 0.33 5.68
N ASP A 207 14.76 -0.93 5.26
CA ASP A 207 14.51 -1.31 3.86
C ASP A 207 13.07 -1.03 3.44
N ARG A 208 12.10 -1.21 4.35
CA ARG A 208 10.68 -0.93 4.11
C ARG A 208 10.44 0.57 3.90
N ALA A 209 11.01 1.41 4.77
CA ALA A 209 10.94 2.86 4.62
C ALA A 209 11.61 3.32 3.30
N ASP A 210 12.73 2.69 2.93
CA ASP A 210 13.44 2.98 1.70
C ASP A 210 12.64 2.62 0.44
N ILE A 211 12.02 1.43 0.42
CA ILE A 211 11.14 1.00 -0.68
C ILE A 211 9.95 1.95 -0.79
N GLN A 212 9.32 2.30 0.34
CA GLN A 212 8.18 3.21 0.35
C GLN A 212 8.55 4.58 -0.21
N ARG A 213 9.67 5.17 0.24
CA ARG A 213 10.12 6.47 -0.27
C ARG A 213 10.37 6.42 -1.77
N PHE A 214 11.01 5.36 -2.28
CA PHE A 214 11.21 5.21 -3.72
C PHE A 214 9.88 5.16 -4.49
N VAL A 215 8.90 4.43 -3.95
CA VAL A 215 7.57 4.35 -4.54
C VAL A 215 6.88 5.72 -4.56
N ASP A 216 6.95 6.46 -3.46
CA ASP A 216 6.36 7.79 -3.34
C ASP A 216 7.01 8.78 -4.34
N ASP A 217 8.35 8.85 -4.36
CA ASP A 217 9.13 9.74 -5.23
C ASP A 217 8.81 9.49 -6.73
N MET A 218 8.70 8.22 -7.13
CA MET A 218 8.39 7.86 -8.52
C MET A 218 6.94 8.18 -8.90
N ASN A 219 6.00 8.06 -7.98
CA ASN A 219 4.61 8.45 -8.22
C ASN A 219 4.46 9.97 -8.32
N ASP A 220 5.16 10.73 -7.49
CA ASP A 220 5.17 12.19 -7.57
C ASP A 220 5.75 12.66 -8.90
N LEU A 221 6.89 12.09 -9.33
CA LEU A 221 7.48 12.38 -10.64
C LEU A 221 6.51 12.08 -11.80
N ARG A 222 5.78 10.96 -11.71
CA ARG A 222 4.79 10.58 -12.72
C ARG A 222 3.65 11.60 -12.79
N LYS A 223 3.12 12.04 -11.64
CA LYS A 223 2.06 13.06 -11.58
C LYS A 223 2.52 14.40 -12.17
N GLU A 224 3.77 14.81 -11.91
CA GLU A 224 4.34 16.03 -12.50
C GLU A 224 4.43 15.95 -14.03
N ILE A 225 4.84 14.80 -14.56
CA ILE A 225 4.94 14.59 -16.02
C ILE A 225 3.56 14.55 -16.68
N GLU A 226 2.59 13.85 -16.08
CA GLU A 226 1.22 13.74 -16.62
C GLU A 226 0.43 15.05 -16.47
N GLY A 227 0.69 15.85 -15.43
CA GLY A 227 0.07 17.16 -15.23
C GLY A 227 0.67 18.31 -16.06
N ALA A 228 1.80 18.08 -16.73
CA ALA A 228 2.46 19.04 -17.60
C ALA A 228 2.05 18.94 -19.09
N GLY A 229 1.16 17.99 -19.44
CA GLY A 229 0.65 17.76 -20.79
C GLY A 229 -0.79 18.20 -20.98
#